data_AF-A0A9J5WJJ0-F1
#
_entry.id   AF-A0A9J5WJJ0-F1
#
_cell.length_a   1.000
_cell.length_b   1.000
_cell.length_c   1.000
_cell.angle_alpha   90.00
_cell.angle_beta   90.00
_cell.angle_gamma   90.00
#
_symmetry.space_group_name_H-M   'P 1'
#
loop_
_entity.id
_entity.type
_entity.pdbx_description
1 polymer ?
#
loop_
_entity_poly.entity_id
_entity_poly.type
_entity_poly.pdbx_seq_one_letter_code
_entity_poly.pdbx_strand_id
1 'polypeptide(L)'
;MTSMKVGGNTLPVTVDEHGQVRYDVIARQAENAKKIEYCHYNDLVPKFVKDHDEDLEFDVVQEKKKLIEETTQETKAILLQKIGTQQSWDSMEPPKFIKYKPCKQQGSRLIKMVEKAVDPMEPPKFKHKKVPRASGSPPVPVMHSPPRPVTVKDQQDWKIPPCISNWKNPKGYTIPLDKRLAADGSAGFDEVKINDNFPKLAEALYVATEKATEAIAMRSKVHREIIIKEKEKKEMELQELARKARAEIAAGSITEREDKQGATSGEEIDGGKRGAAMKRRKIKTRDGDRDISEKVALGMASTSRGCGETMMYDQRLFSQEKGMDSGFADDDAYNLYDIALFTAQSTLYRPKKDVDSDTYGEQQQEKITHSKPDNAFAGTSERTGPRDRPVEFEADADPFGLDQFWTGVKNNMANDDN
;
A
#
# COMPACT_ATOMS: atom_id res chain seq x y z
N MET A 1 -72.80 -20.74 44.41
CA MET A 1 -72.91 -20.99 42.96
C MET A 1 -72.05 -22.20 42.62
N THR A 2 -72.67 -23.19 41.97
CA THR A 2 -72.11 -24.36 41.25
C THR A 2 -71.04 -25.23 41.92
N SER A 3 -71.49 -26.39 42.44
CA SER A 3 -70.72 -27.49 43.04
C SER A 3 -70.08 -28.41 41.99
N MET A 4 -69.31 -27.85 41.06
CA MET A 4 -68.41 -28.62 40.20
C MET A 4 -67.17 -27.76 39.94
N LYS A 5 -66.12 -27.95 40.76
CA LYS A 5 -64.80 -27.36 40.49
C LYS A 5 -64.21 -28.05 39.26
N VAL A 6 -64.50 -27.52 38.09
CA VAL A 6 -63.78 -27.83 36.86
C VAL A 6 -62.34 -27.33 37.05
N GLY A 7 -61.35 -28.21 36.91
CA GLY A 7 -59.94 -27.83 36.97
C GLY A 7 -59.59 -26.96 35.76
N GLY A 8 -59.71 -25.64 35.90
CA GLY A 8 -59.33 -24.67 34.88
C GLY A 8 -57.93 -24.11 35.11
N ASN A 9 -57.17 -23.89 34.04
CA ASN A 9 -55.83 -23.29 34.07
C ASN A 9 -55.85 -21.74 34.18
N THR A 10 -56.95 -21.18 34.69
CA THR A 10 -57.14 -19.73 34.81
C THR A 10 -56.78 -19.26 36.21
N LEU A 11 -55.95 -18.23 36.31
CA LEU A 11 -55.68 -17.57 37.58
C LEU A 11 -56.97 -16.89 38.11
N PRO A 12 -57.19 -16.90 39.43
CA PRO A 12 -58.33 -16.20 40.03
C PRO A 12 -58.20 -14.69 39.81
N VAL A 13 -59.28 -14.06 39.37
CA VAL A 13 -59.35 -12.59 39.26
C VAL A 13 -59.39 -12.03 40.68
N THR A 14 -58.34 -11.32 41.07
CA THR A 14 -58.27 -10.64 42.38
C THR A 14 -58.52 -9.15 42.21
N VAL A 15 -59.03 -8.52 43.27
CA VAL A 15 -59.39 -7.10 43.30
C VAL A 15 -58.59 -6.43 44.42
N ASP A 16 -58.18 -5.19 44.23
CA ASP A 16 -57.47 -4.39 45.24
C ASP A 16 -58.44 -3.79 46.29
N GLU A 17 -57.90 -3.01 47.22
CA GLU A 17 -58.67 -2.31 48.27
C GLU A 17 -59.62 -1.24 47.71
N HIS A 18 -59.40 -0.78 46.48
CA HIS A 18 -60.17 0.24 45.79
C HIS A 18 -61.22 -0.34 44.83
N GLY A 19 -61.34 -1.66 44.73
CA GLY A 19 -62.29 -2.33 43.84
C GLY A 19 -61.81 -2.48 42.39
N GLN A 20 -60.56 -2.18 42.08
CA GLN A 20 -59.96 -2.37 40.76
C GLN A 20 -59.36 -3.77 40.62
N VAL A 21 -59.47 -4.34 39.41
CA VAL A 21 -58.93 -5.66 39.11
C VAL A 21 -57.40 -5.61 39.11
N ARG A 22 -56.78 -6.53 39.86
CA ARG A 22 -55.33 -6.67 39.99
C ARG A 22 -54.75 -7.44 38.80
N TYR A 23 -54.33 -6.69 37.79
CA TYR A 23 -53.62 -7.22 36.62
C TYR A 23 -52.12 -7.47 36.88
N ASP A 24 -51.57 -6.89 37.94
CA ASP A 24 -50.18 -7.05 38.37
C ASP A 24 -49.80 -8.51 38.72
N VAL A 25 -50.78 -9.29 39.17
CA VAL A 25 -50.63 -10.73 39.44
C VAL A 25 -50.16 -11.50 38.20
N ILE A 26 -50.42 -10.99 36.99
CA ILE A 26 -49.97 -11.61 35.73
C ILE A 26 -48.46 -11.47 35.53
N ALA A 27 -47.89 -10.32 35.89
CA ALA A 27 -46.44 -10.12 35.78
C ALA A 27 -45.68 -10.97 36.83
N ARG A 28 -46.27 -11.14 38.02
CA ARG A 28 -45.67 -11.84 39.18
C ARG A 28 -45.80 -13.36 39.18
N GLN A 29 -46.31 -14.00 38.13
CA GLN A 29 -46.75 -15.41 38.12
C GLN A 29 -45.70 -16.45 38.54
N ALA A 30 -44.40 -16.13 38.47
CA ALA A 30 -43.30 -17.02 38.82
C ALA A 30 -42.36 -16.44 39.89
N GLU A 31 -42.78 -15.35 40.54
CA GLU A 31 -41.92 -14.57 41.41
C GLU A 31 -42.31 -14.67 42.89
N ASN A 32 -41.35 -14.34 43.76
CA ASN A 32 -41.62 -14.28 45.19
C ASN A 32 -42.61 -13.15 45.49
N ALA A 33 -43.54 -13.36 46.42
CA ALA A 33 -44.50 -12.32 46.84
C ALA A 33 -43.84 -11.04 47.40
N LYS A 34 -42.57 -11.13 47.81
CA LYS A 34 -41.77 -9.98 48.29
C LYS A 34 -41.10 -9.20 47.16
N LYS A 35 -41.01 -9.76 45.94
CA LYS A 35 -40.38 -9.08 44.82
C LYS A 35 -41.32 -7.99 44.32
N ILE A 36 -40.78 -6.77 44.27
CA ILE A 36 -41.54 -5.59 43.84
C ILE A 36 -41.40 -5.49 42.32
N GLU A 37 -42.54 -5.39 41.65
CA GLU A 37 -42.64 -5.14 40.21
C GLU A 37 -43.52 -3.93 39.97
N TYR A 38 -43.03 -3.02 39.13
CA TYR A 38 -43.74 -1.83 38.70
C TYR A 38 -44.52 -2.12 37.42
N CYS A 39 -45.81 -1.82 37.44
CA CYS A 39 -46.73 -2.14 36.35
C CYS A 39 -47.86 -1.13 36.20
N HIS A 40 -48.05 -0.25 37.19
CA HIS A 40 -49.13 0.72 37.16
C HIS A 40 -48.64 2.04 36.56
N TYR A 41 -49.53 2.78 35.90
CA TYR A 41 -49.21 4.14 35.42
C TYR A 41 -48.73 5.07 36.55
N ASN A 42 -49.24 4.89 37.77
CA ASN A 42 -48.81 5.64 38.95
C ASN A 42 -47.31 5.46 39.27
N ASP A 43 -46.70 4.35 38.84
CA ASP A 43 -45.27 4.10 39.01
C ASP A 43 -44.41 4.93 38.03
N LEU A 44 -44.99 5.37 36.90
CA LEU A 44 -44.33 6.22 35.90
C LEU A 44 -44.35 7.71 36.29
N VAL A 45 -45.31 8.11 37.14
CA VAL A 45 -45.49 9.51 37.53
C VAL A 45 -44.37 9.93 38.49
N PRO A 46 -43.61 11.01 38.19
CA PRO A 46 -42.53 11.45 39.05
C PRO A 46 -43.04 11.92 40.41
N LYS A 47 -42.38 11.50 41.48
CA LYS A 47 -42.61 11.98 42.84
C LYS A 47 -41.63 13.10 43.13
N PHE A 48 -42.14 14.31 43.39
CA PHE A 48 -41.32 15.45 43.77
C PHE A 48 -41.05 15.40 45.28
N VAL A 49 -39.77 15.44 45.65
CA VAL A 49 -39.34 15.51 47.06
C VAL A 49 -39.75 16.88 47.62
N LYS A 50 -40.37 16.90 48.80
CA LYS A 50 -40.56 18.13 49.57
C LYS A 50 -39.34 18.29 50.48
N ASP A 51 -38.68 19.44 50.44
CA ASP A 51 -37.35 19.72 51.01
C ASP A 51 -37.27 19.77 52.56
N HIS A 52 -37.97 18.92 53.32
CA HIS A 52 -37.96 18.99 54.78
C HIS A 52 -38.07 17.64 55.48
N ASP A 53 -37.00 16.85 55.52
CA ASP A 53 -36.88 15.72 56.45
C ASP A 53 -35.39 15.43 56.79
N GLU A 54 -34.72 16.35 57.50
CA GLU A 54 -33.34 16.14 58.00
C GLU A 54 -33.28 15.04 59.09
N ASP A 55 -34.38 14.81 59.81
CA ASP A 55 -34.48 13.80 60.88
C ASP A 55 -34.52 12.34 60.35
N LEU A 56 -34.87 12.13 59.08
CA LEU A 56 -34.83 10.81 58.44
C LEU A 56 -33.40 10.38 58.06
N GLU A 57 -32.43 11.28 58.08
CA GLU A 57 -31.09 11.00 57.56
C GLU A 57 -30.23 10.20 58.54
N PHE A 58 -30.37 10.42 59.86
CA PHE A 58 -29.54 9.77 60.89
C PHE A 58 -29.90 8.29 61.13
N ASP A 59 -31.18 7.95 61.23
CA ASP A 59 -31.64 6.56 61.41
C ASP A 59 -31.29 5.70 60.19
N VAL A 60 -31.35 6.29 59.00
CA VAL A 60 -30.90 5.68 57.75
C VAL A 60 -29.41 5.35 57.78
N VAL A 61 -28.55 6.16 58.43
CA VAL A 61 -27.12 5.85 58.55
C VAL A 61 -26.89 4.61 59.44
N GLN A 62 -27.62 4.47 60.55
CA GLN A 62 -27.44 3.32 61.44
C GLN A 62 -27.95 2.01 60.83
N GLU A 63 -29.11 2.04 60.16
CA GLU A 63 -29.65 0.87 59.46
C GLU A 63 -28.74 0.45 58.30
N LYS A 64 -28.19 1.41 57.54
CA LYS A 64 -27.19 1.14 56.50
C LYS A 64 -25.94 0.47 57.07
N LYS A 65 -25.45 0.89 58.24
CA LYS A 65 -24.28 0.26 58.89
C LYS A 65 -24.56 -1.20 59.26
N LYS A 66 -25.71 -1.49 59.87
CA LYS A 66 -26.12 -2.87 60.19
C LYS A 66 -26.21 -3.74 58.94
N LEU A 67 -26.83 -3.23 57.87
CA LEU A 67 -26.91 -3.93 56.59
C LEU A 67 -25.52 -4.22 56.00
N ILE A 68 -24.58 -3.28 56.09
CA ILE A 68 -23.19 -3.49 55.66
C ILE A 68 -22.53 -4.59 56.49
N GLU A 69 -22.70 -4.59 57.81
CA GLU A 69 -22.14 -5.61 58.68
C GLU A 69 -22.71 -7.00 58.38
N GLU A 70 -24.02 -7.14 58.22
CA GLU A 70 -24.69 -8.40 57.86
C GLU A 70 -24.21 -8.91 56.50
N THR A 71 -24.26 -8.06 55.47
CA THR A 71 -23.82 -8.44 54.11
C THR A 71 -22.33 -8.77 54.06
N THR A 72 -21.48 -8.06 54.81
CA THR A 72 -20.04 -8.40 54.88
C THR A 72 -19.80 -9.73 55.60
N GLN A 73 -20.59 -10.08 56.62
CA GLN A 73 -20.47 -11.38 57.29
C GLN A 73 -20.92 -12.53 56.38
N GLU A 74 -22.05 -12.38 55.71
CA GLU A 74 -22.57 -13.39 54.77
C GLU A 74 -21.63 -13.60 53.58
N THR A 75 -21.14 -12.51 52.99
CA THR A 75 -20.18 -12.58 51.87
C THR A 75 -18.85 -13.19 52.30
N LYS A 76 -18.34 -12.86 53.50
CA LYS A 76 -17.17 -13.51 54.09
C LYS A 76 -17.39 -15.01 54.28
N ALA A 77 -18.55 -15.45 54.75
CA ALA A 77 -18.86 -16.87 54.93
C ALA A 77 -18.85 -17.63 53.59
N ILE A 78 -19.48 -17.08 52.55
CA ILE A 78 -19.47 -17.68 51.19
C ILE A 78 -18.06 -17.71 50.61
N LEU A 79 -17.29 -16.64 50.82
CA LEU A 79 -15.91 -16.55 50.35
C LEU A 79 -15.02 -17.59 51.04
N LEU A 80 -15.15 -17.75 52.36
CA LEU A 80 -14.46 -18.81 53.11
C LEU A 80 -14.87 -20.19 52.62
N GLN A 81 -16.14 -20.42 52.27
CA GLN A 81 -16.58 -21.69 51.68
C GLN A 81 -15.91 -21.97 50.33
N LYS A 82 -15.76 -20.95 49.47
CA LYS A 82 -15.07 -21.06 48.16
C LYS A 82 -13.56 -21.24 48.30
N ILE A 83 -12.94 -20.66 49.32
CA ILE A 83 -11.50 -20.84 49.60
C ILE A 83 -11.28 -22.21 50.27
N GLY A 84 -12.15 -22.62 51.18
CA GLY A 84 -12.06 -23.88 51.92
C GLY A 84 -12.09 -25.12 51.03
N THR A 85 -12.71 -25.06 49.85
CA THR A 85 -12.58 -26.11 48.81
C THR A 85 -11.13 -26.33 48.31
N GLN A 86 -10.17 -25.47 48.68
CA GLN A 86 -8.75 -25.65 48.39
C GLN A 86 -7.94 -26.17 49.59
N GLN A 87 -8.45 -26.08 50.82
CA GLN A 87 -7.69 -26.35 52.05
C GLN A 87 -8.59 -26.82 53.21
N SER A 88 -8.95 -28.10 53.28
CA SER A 88 -9.24 -28.73 54.59
C SER A 88 -9.35 -30.25 54.46
N TRP A 89 -8.47 -30.97 55.15
CA TRP A 89 -8.47 -32.43 55.25
C TRP A 89 -8.69 -32.94 56.68
N ASP A 90 -9.02 -32.09 57.65
CA ASP A 90 -8.81 -32.46 59.06
C ASP A 90 -9.85 -31.94 60.08
N SER A 91 -11.09 -31.68 59.67
CA SER A 91 -12.13 -31.28 60.64
C SER A 91 -13.47 -31.92 60.31
N MET A 92 -13.69 -33.13 60.83
CA MET A 92 -15.01 -33.77 60.81
C MET A 92 -15.93 -33.05 61.79
N GLU A 93 -17.13 -32.68 61.33
CA GLU A 93 -18.13 -32.12 62.24
C GLU A 93 -18.59 -33.14 63.30
N PRO A 94 -18.89 -32.71 64.54
CA PRO A 94 -19.43 -33.60 65.56
C PRO A 94 -20.84 -34.11 65.17
N PRO A 95 -21.23 -35.31 65.64
CA PRO A 95 -22.51 -35.93 65.26
C PRO A 95 -23.72 -35.10 65.72
N LYS A 96 -24.66 -34.86 64.81
CA LYS A 96 -25.87 -34.05 65.06
C LYS A 96 -27.09 -34.95 65.26
N PHE A 97 -27.88 -34.71 66.31
CA PHE A 97 -29.14 -35.42 66.57
C PHE A 97 -30.34 -34.59 66.10
N ILE A 98 -31.08 -35.08 65.12
CA ILE A 98 -32.24 -34.39 64.52
C ILE A 98 -33.50 -35.17 64.88
N LYS A 99 -34.48 -34.48 65.50
CA LYS A 99 -35.80 -35.06 65.77
C LYS A 99 -36.69 -34.92 64.54
N TYR A 100 -36.95 -36.03 63.87
CA TYR A 100 -37.81 -36.09 62.69
C TYR A 100 -39.23 -36.52 63.06
N LYS A 101 -40.22 -35.79 62.57
CA LYS A 101 -41.64 -36.15 62.66
C LYS A 101 -42.15 -36.47 61.25
N PRO A 102 -42.35 -37.75 60.89
CA PRO A 102 -42.91 -38.12 59.60
C PRO A 102 -44.33 -37.56 59.44
N CYS A 103 -44.60 -36.98 58.26
CA CYS A 103 -45.92 -36.39 57.95
C CYS A 103 -47.06 -37.43 57.91
N LYS A 104 -46.76 -38.70 57.58
CA LYS A 104 -47.76 -39.75 57.35
C LYS A 104 -47.92 -40.77 58.49
N GLN A 105 -47.14 -40.67 59.57
CA GLN A 105 -47.20 -41.63 60.69
C GLN A 105 -47.16 -40.89 62.02
N GLN A 106 -47.95 -41.35 63.00
CA GLN A 106 -47.88 -40.81 64.35
C GLN A 106 -46.62 -41.33 65.05
N GLY A 107 -45.76 -40.40 65.48
CA GLY A 107 -44.52 -40.69 66.21
C GLY A 107 -43.36 -39.76 65.82
N SER A 108 -42.35 -39.63 66.67
CA SER A 108 -41.11 -38.91 66.34
C SER A 108 -39.92 -39.85 66.41
N ARG A 109 -39.03 -39.79 65.42
CA ARG A 109 -37.78 -40.57 65.37
C ARG A 109 -36.60 -39.63 65.63
N LEU A 110 -35.59 -40.07 66.37
CA LEU A 110 -34.36 -39.33 66.56
C LEU A 110 -33.31 -39.89 65.61
N ILE A 111 -32.80 -39.06 64.69
CA ILE A 111 -31.82 -39.45 63.68
C ILE A 111 -30.48 -38.86 64.09
N LYS A 112 -29.46 -39.72 64.21
CA LYS A 112 -28.07 -39.29 64.38
C LYS A 112 -27.42 -39.16 63.00
N MET A 113 -27.14 -37.93 62.58
CA MET A 113 -26.39 -37.65 61.36
C MET A 113 -24.89 -37.60 61.68
N VAL A 114 -24.11 -38.35 60.93
CA VAL A 114 -22.65 -38.41 61.02
C VAL A 114 -22.09 -38.23 59.61
N GLU A 115 -21.15 -37.31 59.45
CA GLU A 115 -20.45 -37.11 58.18
C GLU A 115 -19.56 -38.31 57.87
N LYS A 116 -19.63 -38.83 56.65
CA LYS A 116 -18.78 -39.95 56.22
C LYS A 116 -17.39 -39.42 55.91
N ALA A 117 -16.35 -39.99 56.53
CA ALA A 117 -14.96 -39.67 56.20
C ALA A 117 -14.68 -39.88 54.70
N VAL A 118 -14.08 -38.88 54.07
CA VAL A 118 -13.72 -38.86 52.63
C VAL A 118 -12.24 -39.20 52.49
N ASP A 119 -11.89 -40.03 51.51
CA ASP A 119 -10.50 -40.39 51.23
C ASP A 119 -9.78 -39.22 50.53
N PRO A 120 -8.66 -38.71 51.09
CA PRO A 120 -7.91 -37.59 50.51
C PRO A 120 -7.26 -37.92 49.15
N MET A 121 -7.13 -39.19 48.79
CA MET A 121 -6.56 -39.62 47.51
C MET A 121 -7.64 -40.02 46.48
N GLU A 122 -8.92 -39.95 46.83
CA GLU A 122 -10.01 -40.27 45.90
C GLU A 122 -10.12 -39.17 44.82
N PRO A 123 -10.03 -39.53 43.52
CA PRO A 123 -10.18 -38.57 42.45
C PRO A 123 -11.63 -38.04 42.34
N PRO A 124 -11.85 -36.89 41.66
CA PRO A 124 -13.19 -36.35 41.44
C PRO A 124 -14.15 -37.39 40.79
N LYS A 125 -15.20 -37.75 41.51
CA LYS A 125 -16.12 -38.85 41.13
C LYS A 125 -17.02 -38.54 39.93
N PHE A 126 -17.32 -37.26 39.65
CA PHE A 126 -18.32 -36.86 38.66
C PHE A 126 -17.77 -35.84 37.67
N LYS A 127 -18.16 -35.98 36.39
CA LYS A 127 -17.90 -34.99 35.34
C LYS A 127 -19.00 -33.93 35.35
N HIS A 128 -18.63 -32.65 35.20
CA HIS A 128 -19.60 -31.57 35.07
C HIS A 128 -20.19 -31.55 33.65
N LYS A 129 -21.53 -31.59 33.54
CA LYS A 129 -22.24 -31.41 32.26
C LYS A 129 -22.75 -29.97 32.17
N LYS A 130 -22.41 -29.26 31.09
CA LYS A 130 -22.99 -27.94 30.80
C LYS A 130 -24.43 -28.11 30.33
N VAL A 131 -25.33 -27.35 30.92
CA VAL A 131 -26.73 -27.26 30.51
C VAL A 131 -26.96 -25.85 29.94
N PRO A 132 -27.85 -25.69 28.94
CA PRO A 132 -28.20 -24.36 28.46
C PRO A 132 -28.74 -23.53 29.63
N ARG A 133 -28.53 -22.21 29.55
CA ARG A 133 -29.01 -21.29 30.57
C ARG A 133 -30.53 -21.44 30.69
N ALA A 134 -31.01 -21.67 31.91
CA ALA A 134 -32.44 -21.69 32.18
C ALA A 134 -33.09 -20.36 31.75
N SER A 135 -34.38 -20.39 31.40
CA SER A 135 -35.15 -19.18 31.18
C SER A 135 -35.02 -18.29 32.43
N GLY A 136 -34.71 -17.00 32.22
CA GLY A 136 -34.58 -16.04 33.31
C GLY A 136 -35.91 -15.77 34.02
N SER A 137 -35.89 -14.81 34.94
CA SER A 137 -37.13 -14.22 35.46
C SER A 137 -38.00 -13.68 34.31
N PRO A 138 -39.33 -13.61 34.48
CA PRO A 138 -40.21 -13.01 33.48
C PRO A 138 -39.72 -11.60 33.08
N PRO A 139 -40.00 -11.16 31.84
CA PRO A 139 -39.61 -9.83 31.39
C PRO A 139 -40.36 -8.78 32.21
N VAL A 140 -39.60 -7.83 32.76
CA VAL A 140 -40.16 -6.72 33.54
C VAL A 140 -40.95 -5.79 32.61
N PRO A 141 -42.10 -5.23 33.05
CA PRO A 141 -42.86 -4.27 32.27
C PRO A 141 -42.01 -3.06 31.84
N VAL A 142 -42.10 -2.70 30.56
CA VAL A 142 -41.37 -1.56 30.00
C VAL A 142 -42.20 -0.29 30.17
N MET A 143 -41.72 0.63 31.01
CA MET A 143 -42.43 1.85 31.40
C MET A 143 -42.04 3.05 30.51
N HIS A 144 -42.34 2.98 29.22
CA HIS A 144 -42.08 4.10 28.29
C HIS A 144 -43.17 5.17 28.36
N SER A 145 -42.83 6.41 28.01
CA SER A 145 -43.85 7.39 27.64
C SER A 145 -44.63 6.91 26.40
N PRO A 146 -45.86 7.40 26.17
CA PRO A 146 -46.57 7.14 24.93
C PRO A 146 -45.70 7.42 23.70
N PRO A 147 -45.81 6.61 22.63
CA PRO A 147 -44.99 6.79 21.44
C PRO A 147 -45.29 8.15 20.81
N ARG A 148 -44.23 8.92 20.53
CA ARG A 148 -44.37 10.17 19.77
C ARG A 148 -44.53 9.81 18.30
N PRO A 149 -45.52 10.35 17.57
CA PRO A 149 -45.67 10.07 16.15
C PRO A 149 -44.43 10.60 15.41
N VAL A 150 -43.79 9.73 14.64
CA VAL A 150 -42.64 10.11 13.79
C VAL A 150 -43.17 10.89 12.60
N THR A 151 -42.59 12.06 12.31
CA THR A 151 -42.97 12.80 11.12
C THR A 151 -42.37 12.15 9.87
N VAL A 152 -43.04 12.26 8.72
CA VAL A 152 -42.52 11.73 7.45
C VAL A 152 -41.16 12.36 7.11
N LYS A 153 -40.98 13.64 7.47
CA LYS A 153 -39.72 14.35 7.29
C LYS A 153 -38.60 13.72 8.13
N ASP A 154 -38.83 13.50 9.43
CA ASP A 154 -37.84 12.86 10.29
C ASP A 154 -37.46 11.48 9.74
N GLN A 155 -38.43 10.69 9.29
CA GLN A 155 -38.13 9.38 8.71
C GLN A 155 -37.26 9.47 7.44
N GLN A 156 -37.44 10.51 6.63
CA GLN A 156 -36.62 10.74 5.43
C GLN A 156 -35.21 11.24 5.77
N ASP A 157 -35.10 12.19 6.71
CA ASP A 157 -33.82 12.75 7.15
C ASP A 157 -32.95 11.65 7.81
N TRP A 158 -33.57 10.70 8.49
CA TRP A 158 -32.90 9.55 9.09
C TRP A 158 -32.75 8.34 8.15
N LYS A 159 -33.07 8.48 6.86
CA LYS A 159 -32.85 7.42 5.87
C LYS A 159 -31.39 7.38 5.44
N ILE A 160 -30.63 6.49 6.06
CA ILE A 160 -29.21 6.29 5.77
C ILE A 160 -29.04 5.66 4.37
N PRO A 161 -28.28 6.29 3.43
CA PRO A 161 -27.98 5.71 2.13
C PRO A 161 -27.21 4.39 2.23
N PRO A 162 -27.39 3.44 1.29
CA PRO A 162 -26.63 2.19 1.30
C PRO A 162 -25.14 2.44 1.07
N CYS A 163 -24.28 1.71 1.80
CA CYS A 163 -22.84 1.79 1.62
C CYS A 163 -22.42 1.04 0.35
N ILE A 164 -22.03 1.79 -0.68
CA ILE A 164 -21.45 1.25 -1.92
C ILE A 164 -19.95 1.47 -1.82
N SER A 165 -19.18 0.38 -1.81
CA SER A 165 -17.73 0.46 -1.70
C SER A 165 -17.04 0.21 -3.04
N ASN A 166 -15.92 0.89 -3.28
CA ASN A 166 -15.08 0.67 -4.46
C ASN A 166 -14.22 -0.60 -4.34
N TRP A 167 -14.03 -1.13 -3.12
CA TRP A 167 -13.16 -2.29 -2.86
C TRP A 167 -13.89 -3.63 -2.69
N LYS A 168 -15.06 -3.64 -2.07
CA LYS A 168 -15.73 -4.87 -1.63
C LYS A 168 -17.16 -4.97 -2.15
N ASN A 169 -17.44 -6.13 -2.74
CA ASN A 169 -18.78 -6.52 -3.17
C ASN A 169 -19.00 -8.01 -2.81
N PRO A 170 -19.17 -8.35 -1.53
CA PRO A 170 -19.16 -9.74 -1.07
C PRO A 170 -20.34 -10.55 -1.65
N LYS A 171 -21.47 -9.89 -1.90
CA LYS A 171 -22.67 -10.49 -2.48
C LYS A 171 -22.71 -10.39 -4.02
N GLY A 172 -21.70 -9.81 -4.65
CA GLY A 172 -21.61 -9.72 -6.12
C GLY A 172 -22.71 -8.89 -6.78
N TYR A 173 -23.27 -7.88 -6.10
CA TYR A 173 -24.32 -7.03 -6.68
C TYR A 173 -23.82 -6.31 -7.95
N THR A 174 -24.67 -6.29 -8.98
CA THR A 174 -24.42 -5.50 -10.19
C THR A 174 -24.84 -4.06 -9.90
N ILE A 175 -23.86 -3.20 -9.63
CA ILE A 175 -24.06 -1.80 -9.25
C ILE A 175 -23.69 -0.92 -10.45
N PRO A 176 -24.57 -0.01 -10.88
CA PRO A 176 -24.30 0.88 -12.01
C PRO A 176 -23.13 1.84 -11.70
N LEU A 177 -22.48 2.33 -12.75
CA LEU A 177 -21.26 3.13 -12.65
C LEU A 177 -21.46 4.44 -11.90
N ASP A 178 -22.61 5.09 -12.09
CA ASP A 178 -22.97 6.35 -11.41
C ASP A 178 -22.95 6.19 -9.88
N LYS A 179 -23.46 5.07 -9.36
CA LYS A 179 -23.52 4.80 -7.92
C LYS A 179 -22.17 4.37 -7.33
N ARG A 180 -21.28 3.78 -8.14
CA ARG A 180 -19.90 3.48 -7.74
C ARG A 180 -19.06 4.75 -7.73
N LEU A 181 -19.17 5.56 -8.77
CA LEU A 181 -18.42 6.81 -8.91
C LEU A 181 -18.87 7.85 -7.86
N ALA A 182 -20.16 7.90 -7.53
CA ALA A 182 -20.65 8.80 -6.49
C ALA A 182 -20.12 8.50 -5.08
N ALA A 183 -19.65 7.27 -4.82
CA ALA A 183 -19.00 6.93 -3.55
C ALA A 183 -17.56 7.46 -3.49
N ASP A 184 -16.93 7.64 -4.64
CA ASP A 184 -15.64 8.29 -4.79
C ASP A 184 -15.87 9.80 -4.81
N GLY A 185 -15.90 10.43 -3.63
CA GLY A 185 -16.14 11.88 -3.48
C GLY A 185 -15.22 12.80 -4.30
N SER A 186 -14.24 12.23 -5.00
CA SER A 186 -13.37 12.88 -5.99
C SER A 186 -14.13 13.33 -7.27
N ALA A 187 -15.25 12.69 -7.62
CA ALA A 187 -15.88 12.88 -8.93
C ALA A 187 -16.66 14.19 -9.13
N GLY A 188 -16.67 15.12 -8.18
CA GLY A 188 -17.47 16.34 -8.36
C GLY A 188 -17.25 17.51 -7.42
N PHE A 189 -16.30 17.44 -6.48
CA PHE A 189 -16.06 18.53 -5.53
C PHE A 189 -14.69 19.20 -5.64
N ASP A 190 -13.73 18.57 -6.32
CA ASP A 190 -12.42 19.17 -6.54
C ASP A 190 -12.45 20.09 -7.78
N GLU A 191 -13.01 21.28 -7.61
CA GLU A 191 -12.68 22.39 -8.50
C GLU A 191 -11.19 22.72 -8.31
N VAL A 192 -10.34 22.21 -9.20
CA VAL A 192 -8.90 22.51 -9.19
C VAL A 192 -8.71 24.01 -9.46
N LYS A 193 -8.61 24.79 -8.38
CA LYS A 193 -8.34 26.22 -8.42
C LYS A 193 -6.83 26.43 -8.47
N ILE A 194 -6.35 26.99 -9.59
CA ILE A 194 -4.93 27.32 -9.78
C ILE A 194 -4.65 28.69 -9.17
N ASN A 195 -3.50 28.84 -8.51
CA ASN A 195 -3.06 30.09 -7.89
C ASN A 195 -2.48 31.07 -8.94
N ASP A 196 -2.83 32.35 -8.86
CA ASP A 196 -2.31 33.44 -9.70
C ASP A 196 -0.80 33.70 -9.57
N ASN A 197 -0.14 33.11 -8.59
CA ASN A 197 1.32 33.18 -8.48
C ASN A 197 2.04 32.36 -9.56
N PHE A 198 1.41 31.30 -10.09
CA PHE A 198 1.99 30.51 -11.17
C PHE A 198 2.19 31.33 -12.46
N PRO A 199 1.21 32.09 -12.98
CA PRO A 199 1.44 32.95 -14.14
C PRO A 199 2.43 34.08 -13.86
N LYS A 200 2.41 34.68 -12.68
CA LYS A 200 3.39 35.72 -12.29
C LYS A 200 4.83 35.19 -12.30
N LEU A 201 5.04 33.97 -11.80
CA LEU A 201 6.35 33.31 -11.84
C LEU A 201 6.77 32.98 -13.27
N ALA A 202 5.86 32.45 -14.08
CA ALA A 202 6.14 32.12 -15.48
C ALA A 202 6.53 33.37 -16.29
N GLU A 203 5.81 34.49 -16.08
CA GLU A 203 6.12 35.77 -16.71
C GLU A 203 7.48 36.32 -16.26
N ALA A 204 7.75 36.31 -14.94
CA ALA A 204 9.03 36.76 -14.40
C ALA A 204 10.21 35.95 -14.96
N LEU A 205 10.06 34.63 -15.10
CA LEU A 205 11.06 33.77 -15.72
C LEU A 205 11.24 34.09 -17.20
N TYR A 206 10.16 34.31 -17.94
CA TYR A 206 10.23 34.67 -19.37
C TYR A 206 11.00 35.99 -19.57
N VAL A 207 10.68 37.02 -18.79
CA VAL A 207 11.39 38.32 -18.83
C VAL A 207 12.86 38.16 -18.43
N ALA A 208 13.14 37.38 -17.39
CA ALA A 208 14.51 37.13 -16.96
C ALA A 208 15.35 36.44 -18.04
N THR A 209 14.76 35.47 -18.76
CA THR A 209 15.45 34.76 -19.85
C THR A 209 15.78 35.69 -21.02
N GLU A 210 14.84 36.54 -21.44
CA GLU A 210 15.06 37.51 -22.51
C GLU A 210 16.21 38.46 -22.14
N LYS A 211 16.19 39.03 -20.93
CA LYS A 211 17.26 39.91 -20.44
C LYS A 211 18.61 39.22 -20.33
N ALA A 212 18.64 37.95 -19.91
CA ALA A 212 19.88 37.17 -19.85
C ALA A 212 20.47 36.96 -21.26
N THR A 213 19.63 36.62 -22.25
CA THR A 213 20.08 36.44 -23.64
C THR A 213 20.58 37.73 -24.28
N GLU A 214 19.91 38.87 -24.04
CA GLU A 214 20.37 40.19 -24.48
C GLU A 214 21.75 40.53 -23.89
N ALA A 215 21.93 40.31 -22.58
CA ALA A 215 23.19 40.57 -21.90
C ALA A 215 24.34 39.68 -22.42
N ILE A 216 24.05 38.40 -22.73
CA ILE A 216 25.03 37.49 -23.35
C ILE A 216 25.38 37.96 -24.76
N ALA A 217 24.38 38.34 -25.57
CA ALA A 217 24.59 38.83 -26.92
C ALA A 217 25.43 40.12 -26.95
N MET A 218 25.16 41.07 -26.04
CA MET A 218 25.96 42.28 -25.88
C MET A 218 27.39 41.98 -25.46
N ARG A 219 27.60 41.11 -24.45
CA ARG A 219 28.94 40.69 -24.02
C ARG A 219 29.71 40.01 -25.15
N SER A 220 29.07 39.14 -25.92
CA SER A 220 29.67 38.49 -27.08
C SER A 220 30.05 39.48 -28.19
N LYS A 221 29.23 40.52 -28.44
CA LYS A 221 29.56 41.61 -29.39
C LYS A 221 30.78 42.40 -28.91
N VAL A 222 30.78 42.89 -27.67
CA VAL A 222 31.91 43.63 -27.10
C VAL A 222 33.18 42.80 -27.10
N HIS A 223 33.10 41.53 -26.73
CA HIS A 223 34.26 40.63 -26.74
C HIS A 223 34.83 40.47 -28.15
N ARG A 224 33.98 40.31 -29.17
CA ARG A 224 34.42 40.30 -30.57
C ARG A 224 35.11 41.59 -30.99
N GLU A 225 34.58 42.75 -30.60
CA GLU A 225 35.20 44.04 -30.89
C GLU A 225 36.57 44.21 -30.21
N ILE A 226 36.73 43.73 -28.97
CA ILE A 226 38.02 43.72 -28.27
C ILE A 226 39.02 42.85 -29.02
N ILE A 227 38.63 41.62 -29.41
CA ILE A 227 39.49 40.72 -30.17
C ILE A 227 39.91 41.34 -31.51
N ILE A 228 38.99 42.02 -32.22
CA ILE A 228 39.32 42.71 -33.48
C ILE A 228 40.33 43.83 -33.23
N LYS A 229 40.10 44.69 -32.24
CA LYS A 229 41.02 45.78 -31.88
C LYS A 229 42.39 45.27 -31.44
N GLU A 230 42.45 44.16 -30.69
CA GLU A 230 43.72 43.52 -30.32
C GLU A 230 44.45 42.95 -31.53
N LYS A 231 43.73 42.33 -32.48
CA LYS A 231 44.31 41.88 -33.75
C LYS A 231 44.85 43.04 -34.58
N GLU A 232 44.12 44.15 -34.69
CA GLU A 232 44.57 45.36 -35.38
C GLU A 232 45.84 45.96 -34.75
N LYS A 233 45.90 46.02 -33.41
CA LYS A 233 47.11 46.46 -32.69
C LYS A 233 48.30 45.55 -32.99
N LYS A 234 48.12 44.23 -32.93
CA LYS A 234 49.16 43.25 -33.28
C LYS A 234 49.61 43.39 -34.73
N GLU A 235 48.69 43.64 -35.67
CA GLU A 235 49.04 43.90 -37.08
C GLU A 235 49.89 45.17 -37.22
N MET A 236 49.55 46.26 -36.52
CA MET A 236 50.35 47.49 -36.51
C MET A 236 51.74 47.27 -35.90
N GLU A 237 51.84 46.55 -34.77
CA GLU A 237 53.12 46.22 -34.14
C GLU A 237 54.02 45.41 -35.09
N LEU A 238 53.45 44.39 -35.76
CA LEU A 238 54.17 43.60 -36.78
C LEU A 238 54.58 44.46 -37.97
N GLN A 239 53.73 45.40 -38.40
CA GLN A 239 54.02 46.31 -39.50
C GLN A 239 55.16 47.28 -39.14
N GLU A 240 55.19 47.81 -37.92
CA GLU A 240 56.28 48.65 -37.42
C GLU A 240 57.59 47.88 -37.29
N LEU A 241 57.54 46.65 -36.78
CA LEU A 241 58.70 45.76 -36.70
C LEU A 241 59.26 45.46 -38.10
N ALA A 242 58.38 45.16 -39.07
CA ALA A 242 58.78 44.99 -40.47
C ALA A 242 59.38 46.27 -41.07
N ARG A 243 58.87 47.46 -40.72
CA ARG A 243 59.44 48.75 -41.15
C ARG A 243 60.84 48.97 -40.56
N LYS A 244 61.02 48.67 -39.28
CA LYS A 244 62.33 48.75 -38.59
C LYS A 244 63.33 47.78 -39.22
N ALA A 245 62.96 46.51 -39.42
CA ALA A 245 63.81 45.53 -40.08
C ALA A 245 64.21 45.95 -41.51
N ARG A 246 63.29 46.55 -42.29
CA ARG A 246 63.62 47.12 -43.61
C ARG A 246 64.56 48.32 -43.53
N ALA A 247 64.42 49.17 -42.51
CA ALA A 247 65.30 50.32 -42.31
C ALA A 247 66.72 49.90 -41.90
N GLU A 248 66.87 48.87 -41.07
CA GLU A 248 68.18 48.31 -40.69
C GLU A 248 68.89 47.64 -41.88
N ILE A 249 68.16 46.92 -42.75
CA ILE A 249 68.70 46.39 -44.01
C ILE A 249 69.14 47.52 -44.94
N ALA A 250 68.37 48.61 -45.04
CA ALA A 250 68.73 49.77 -45.85
C ALA A 250 69.98 50.49 -45.29
N ALA A 251 70.09 50.62 -43.96
CA ALA A 251 71.23 51.25 -43.28
C ALA A 251 72.50 50.37 -43.28
N GLY A 252 72.36 49.04 -43.35
CA GLY A 252 73.47 48.08 -43.41
C GLY A 252 74.03 47.81 -44.82
N SER A 253 73.70 48.61 -45.83
CA SER A 253 74.06 48.36 -47.24
C SER A 253 75.17 49.27 -47.81
N ILE A 254 76.20 49.58 -47.01
CA ILE A 254 77.49 50.11 -47.50
C ILE A 254 78.63 49.45 -46.70
N THR A 255 79.49 48.66 -47.38
CA THR A 255 80.61 47.78 -46.92
C THR A 255 80.17 46.41 -46.36
N GLU A 256 80.56 45.21 -46.84
CA GLU A 256 81.51 44.70 -47.84
C GLU A 256 81.05 43.29 -48.34
N ARG A 257 81.61 42.80 -49.44
CA ARG A 257 81.24 41.57 -50.19
C ARG A 257 81.84 40.27 -49.61
N GLU A 258 81.07 39.17 -49.78
CA GLU A 258 81.44 37.72 -49.89
C GLU A 258 82.01 37.06 -48.60
N ASP A 259 81.61 35.88 -48.10
CA ASP A 259 81.11 34.64 -48.71
C ASP A 259 80.64 33.61 -47.60
N LYS A 260 79.68 32.72 -47.93
CA LYS A 260 79.40 31.35 -47.38
C LYS A 260 78.58 31.05 -46.09
N GLN A 261 77.51 30.27 -46.37
CA GLN A 261 76.90 29.12 -45.65
C GLN A 261 75.97 29.31 -44.43
N GLY A 262 74.76 28.72 -44.54
CA GLY A 262 74.12 28.04 -43.39
C GLY A 262 72.61 28.23 -43.17
N ALA A 263 71.81 27.36 -43.78
CA ALA A 263 70.59 26.74 -43.23
C ALA A 263 69.25 27.54 -43.06
N THR A 264 68.22 27.04 -43.76
CA THR A 264 66.81 26.78 -43.34
C THR A 264 65.97 27.97 -42.81
N SER A 265 64.72 28.26 -43.18
CA SER A 265 63.57 27.45 -43.62
C SER A 265 62.35 28.38 -43.84
N GLY A 266 61.43 28.01 -44.74
CA GLY A 266 59.99 28.31 -44.60
C GLY A 266 59.50 29.54 -45.37
N GLU A 267 58.98 29.35 -46.60
CA GLU A 267 57.52 29.28 -46.89
C GLU A 267 56.72 30.49 -46.37
N GLU A 268 56.42 31.45 -47.25
CA GLU A 268 55.14 31.53 -47.99
C GLU A 268 53.93 31.74 -47.07
N ILE A 269 53.32 32.94 -47.13
CA ILE A 269 51.98 33.15 -47.70
C ILE A 269 51.58 34.62 -47.55
N ASP A 270 51.24 35.18 -48.71
CA ASP A 270 50.71 36.51 -49.00
C ASP A 270 49.21 36.58 -48.64
N GLY A 271 48.78 37.77 -48.20
CA GLY A 271 47.46 38.05 -47.67
C GLY A 271 46.95 39.43 -48.10
N GLY A 272 46.75 39.62 -49.39
CA GLY A 272 45.61 40.36 -49.96
C GLY A 272 45.51 41.87 -49.71
N LYS A 273 46.03 42.68 -50.65
CA LYS A 273 45.49 44.03 -50.94
C LYS A 273 45.18 44.23 -52.41
N ARG A 274 43.86 44.31 -52.66
CA ARG A 274 43.13 45.31 -53.45
C ARG A 274 43.87 45.95 -54.64
N GLY A 275 43.38 45.64 -55.83
CA GLY A 275 42.78 46.63 -56.74
C GLY A 275 43.66 47.75 -57.31
N ALA A 276 43.93 47.62 -58.62
CA ALA A 276 44.11 48.67 -59.63
C ALA A 276 45.43 49.47 -59.67
N ALA A 277 46.25 49.20 -60.71
CA ALA A 277 46.55 50.13 -61.81
C ALA A 277 47.75 49.67 -62.69
N MET A 278 47.41 49.13 -63.86
CA MET A 278 48.05 49.22 -65.18
C MET A 278 49.52 49.73 -65.32
N LYS A 279 50.48 48.84 -65.72
CA LYS A 279 51.34 48.96 -66.94
C LYS A 279 52.33 47.76 -67.12
N ARG A 280 52.07 46.92 -68.13
CA ARG A 280 52.97 46.23 -69.12
C ARG A 280 54.41 45.84 -68.62
N ARG A 281 54.98 44.62 -68.77
CA ARG A 281 55.06 43.66 -69.91
C ARG A 281 55.72 42.31 -69.46
N LYS A 282 55.29 41.21 -70.12
CA LYS A 282 56.00 39.97 -70.56
C LYS A 282 56.56 38.91 -69.56
N ILE A 283 56.01 37.69 -69.76
CA ILE A 283 56.59 36.34 -69.59
C ILE A 283 56.62 35.74 -68.17
N LYS A 284 55.55 34.98 -67.84
CA LYS A 284 55.52 33.69 -67.11
C LYS A 284 54.05 33.24 -66.96
N THR A 285 53.45 32.77 -68.04
CA THR A 285 52.10 32.17 -68.08
C THR A 285 52.20 30.82 -68.75
N ARG A 286 52.20 29.72 -67.96
CA ARG A 286 51.79 28.38 -68.43
C ARG A 286 51.54 27.30 -67.37
N ASP A 287 51.51 27.64 -66.07
CA ASP A 287 51.27 26.66 -65.00
C ASP A 287 50.03 26.95 -64.14
N GLY A 288 49.45 28.16 -64.25
CA GLY A 288 48.24 28.56 -63.53
C GLY A 288 46.93 28.05 -64.16
N ASP A 289 46.92 27.87 -65.49
CA ASP A 289 45.74 27.46 -66.27
C ASP A 289 45.69 25.94 -66.54
N ARG A 290 46.48 25.11 -65.82
CA ARG A 290 46.34 23.66 -65.95
C ARG A 290 45.05 23.21 -65.27
N ASP A 291 44.17 22.60 -66.06
CA ASP A 291 42.93 22.00 -65.60
C ASP A 291 43.21 20.97 -64.48
N ILE A 292 42.25 20.85 -63.55
CA ILE A 292 42.39 20.03 -62.33
C ILE A 292 42.71 18.56 -62.67
N SER A 293 42.23 18.06 -63.82
CA SER A 293 42.56 16.73 -64.34
C SER A 293 44.02 16.59 -64.77
N GLU A 294 44.65 17.64 -65.31
CA GLU A 294 46.07 17.64 -65.68
C GLU A 294 46.98 17.78 -64.46
N LYS A 295 46.54 18.49 -63.41
CA LYS A 295 47.24 18.50 -62.10
C LYS A 295 47.22 17.14 -61.41
N VAL A 296 46.14 16.38 -61.56
CA VAL A 296 46.00 15.01 -61.03
C VAL A 296 46.81 14.02 -61.87
N ALA A 297 46.80 14.13 -63.21
CA ALA A 297 47.59 13.27 -64.10
C ALA A 297 49.11 13.51 -64.01
N LEU A 298 49.55 14.72 -63.64
CA LEU A 298 50.95 15.07 -63.39
C LEU A 298 51.41 14.80 -61.95
N GLY A 299 50.58 14.17 -61.11
CA GLY A 299 50.93 13.75 -59.75
C GLY A 299 51.20 14.89 -58.75
N MET A 300 50.76 16.11 -59.04
CA MET A 300 51.04 17.32 -58.23
C MET A 300 49.89 17.70 -57.28
N ALA A 301 48.82 16.91 -57.21
CA ALA A 301 47.78 17.10 -56.20
C ALA A 301 48.28 16.55 -54.84
N SER A 302 48.48 17.42 -53.85
CA SER A 302 48.88 17.00 -52.50
C SER A 302 47.74 16.25 -51.82
N THR A 303 47.78 14.93 -51.89
CA THR A 303 47.01 14.08 -50.99
C THR A 303 47.69 14.10 -49.63
N SER A 304 47.01 14.71 -48.65
CA SER A 304 47.16 14.52 -47.19
C SER A 304 48.52 14.00 -46.73
N ARG A 305 49.44 14.92 -46.40
CA ARG A 305 50.69 14.58 -45.71
C ARG A 305 50.51 14.82 -44.20
N GLY A 306 50.31 13.71 -43.50
CA GLY A 306 51.01 13.39 -42.25
C GLY A 306 50.99 14.41 -41.13
N CYS A 307 49.93 14.39 -40.32
CA CYS A 307 50.01 14.67 -38.89
C CYS A 307 49.56 13.40 -38.16
N GLY A 308 50.46 12.42 -38.11
CA GLY A 308 50.34 11.20 -37.31
C GLY A 308 51.27 11.30 -36.11
N GLU A 309 51.09 12.34 -35.29
CA GLU A 309 51.85 12.52 -34.03
C GLU A 309 51.07 11.97 -32.82
N THR A 310 50.23 10.96 -33.04
CA THR A 310 49.79 10.02 -32.01
C THR A 310 49.65 8.64 -32.68
N MET A 311 50.10 7.59 -31.99
CA MET A 311 50.04 6.21 -32.48
C MET A 311 48.65 5.90 -33.05
N MET A 312 48.58 5.33 -34.25
CA MET A 312 47.32 4.86 -34.82
C MET A 312 46.81 3.69 -33.97
N TYR A 313 45.90 3.96 -33.04
CA TYR A 313 45.27 2.93 -32.21
C TYR A 313 44.26 2.12 -33.05
N ASP A 314 44.16 0.82 -32.75
CA ASP A 314 43.21 -0.09 -33.40
C ASP A 314 41.76 0.34 -33.10
N GLN A 315 40.93 0.46 -34.13
CA GLN A 315 39.53 0.87 -34.02
C GLN A 315 38.70 -0.02 -33.08
N ARG A 316 39.08 -1.29 -32.92
CA ARG A 316 38.43 -2.22 -31.97
C ARG A 316 38.63 -1.84 -30.50
N LEU A 317 39.62 -1.00 -30.22
CA LEU A 317 39.94 -0.54 -28.87
C LEU A 317 39.02 0.62 -28.43
N PHE A 318 38.55 1.44 -29.38
CA PHE A 318 37.69 2.60 -29.10
C PHE A 318 36.20 2.30 -29.01
N SER A 319 35.79 1.09 -29.41
CA SER A 319 34.38 0.66 -29.33
C SER A 319 34.09 -0.21 -28.11
N GLN A 320 34.96 -0.19 -27.10
CA GLN A 320 34.76 -0.91 -25.83
C GLN A 320 34.02 0.00 -24.85
N GLU A 321 32.85 -0.42 -24.38
CA GLU A 321 31.93 0.33 -23.51
C GLU A 321 32.42 0.51 -22.05
N LYS A 322 33.65 0.06 -21.74
CA LYS A 322 34.18 -0.11 -20.37
C LYS A 322 34.68 1.18 -19.69
N GLY A 323 34.09 2.33 -19.99
CA GLY A 323 34.62 3.64 -19.58
C GLY A 323 33.86 4.40 -18.49
N MET A 324 32.53 4.29 -18.44
CA MET A 324 31.71 5.15 -17.57
C MET A 324 30.81 4.39 -16.58
N ASP A 325 30.59 3.09 -16.78
CA ASP A 325 29.58 2.32 -16.04
C ASP A 325 30.17 1.44 -14.91
N SER A 326 31.48 1.23 -14.90
CA SER A 326 32.13 0.20 -14.06
C SER A 326 32.56 0.65 -12.65
N GLY A 327 31.99 1.72 -12.08
CA GLY A 327 32.52 2.28 -10.83
C GLY A 327 31.60 3.14 -9.97
N PHE A 328 30.32 3.27 -10.33
CA PHE A 328 29.34 4.09 -9.58
C PHE A 328 28.15 3.24 -9.11
N ALA A 329 28.43 2.19 -8.33
CA ALA A 329 27.38 1.35 -7.74
C ALA A 329 27.27 1.63 -6.23
N ASP A 330 26.03 1.63 -5.71
CA ASP A 330 25.76 1.74 -4.26
C ASP A 330 26.40 0.57 -3.49
N ASP A 331 26.72 0.77 -2.21
CA ASP A 331 27.33 -0.25 -1.32
C ASP A 331 26.50 -1.56 -1.21
N ASP A 332 25.20 -1.51 -1.55
CA ASP A 332 24.30 -2.67 -1.57
C ASP A 332 24.35 -3.47 -2.89
N ALA A 333 25.01 -2.96 -3.93
CA ALA A 333 25.16 -3.63 -5.20
C ALA A 333 26.36 -4.60 -5.14
N TYR A 334 26.09 -5.89 -4.95
CA TYR A 334 27.07 -6.98 -4.93
C TYR A 334 27.77 -7.19 -6.30
N ASN A 335 28.61 -6.25 -6.71
CA ASN A 335 29.34 -6.21 -7.99
C ASN A 335 30.81 -6.65 -7.82
N LEU A 336 31.07 -7.74 -7.10
CA LEU A 336 32.44 -8.22 -6.83
C LEU A 336 33.12 -8.85 -8.07
N TYR A 337 32.35 -9.23 -9.09
CA TYR A 337 32.86 -9.90 -10.29
C TYR A 337 32.46 -9.15 -11.56
N ASP A 338 33.44 -8.86 -12.41
CA ASP A 338 33.28 -8.17 -13.70
C ASP A 338 32.55 -9.00 -14.77
N ILE A 339 32.51 -10.33 -14.60
CA ILE A 339 31.99 -11.28 -15.58
C ILE A 339 31.10 -12.29 -14.85
N ALA A 340 29.90 -12.52 -15.38
CA ALA A 340 29.01 -13.55 -14.85
C ALA A 340 29.68 -14.94 -14.92
N LEU A 341 29.53 -15.73 -13.85
CA LEU A 341 30.10 -17.08 -13.76
C LEU A 341 29.63 -18.02 -14.89
N PHE A 342 28.48 -17.75 -15.48
CA PHE A 342 27.94 -18.47 -16.63
C PHE A 342 27.65 -17.52 -17.79
N THR A 343 28.09 -17.90 -18.99
CA THR A 343 27.79 -17.19 -20.24
C THR A 343 26.38 -17.53 -20.73
N ALA A 344 25.36 -16.97 -20.08
CA ALA A 344 23.99 -17.05 -20.56
C ALA A 344 23.85 -16.17 -21.81
N GLN A 345 24.11 -16.72 -23.00
CA GLN A 345 23.71 -16.08 -24.25
C GLN A 345 22.18 -16.01 -24.27
N SER A 346 21.62 -14.86 -24.64
CA SER A 346 20.17 -14.65 -24.75
C SER A 346 19.47 -15.64 -25.70
N THR A 347 20.24 -16.34 -26.54
CA THR A 347 19.80 -17.52 -27.29
C THR A 347 20.95 -18.52 -27.42
N LEU A 348 20.80 -19.74 -26.90
CA LEU A 348 21.84 -20.79 -27.00
C LEU A 348 22.00 -21.34 -28.43
N TYR A 349 20.91 -21.37 -29.20
CA TYR A 349 20.93 -21.72 -30.61
C TYR A 349 19.68 -21.15 -31.29
N ARG A 350 19.87 -20.34 -32.32
CA ARG A 350 18.78 -19.86 -33.18
C ARG A 350 19.11 -20.21 -34.63
N PRO A 351 18.45 -21.22 -35.23
CA PRO A 351 18.70 -21.58 -36.61
C PRO A 351 18.35 -20.40 -37.51
N LYS A 352 19.29 -20.00 -38.36
CA LYS A 352 19.12 -18.95 -39.35
C LYS A 352 18.72 -19.62 -40.67
N LYS A 353 17.50 -19.36 -41.13
CA LYS A 353 16.93 -19.96 -42.34
C LYS A 353 17.80 -19.75 -43.59
N ASP A 354 18.52 -18.63 -43.64
CA ASP A 354 19.27 -18.19 -44.82
C ASP A 354 20.64 -18.88 -44.99
N VAL A 355 21.21 -19.49 -43.95
CA VAL A 355 22.50 -20.21 -44.06
C VAL A 355 22.34 -21.69 -44.40
N ASP A 356 21.20 -22.28 -44.05
CA ASP A 356 20.90 -23.68 -44.37
C ASP A 356 20.48 -23.87 -45.83
N SER A 357 19.89 -22.85 -46.48
CA SER A 357 19.50 -22.91 -47.90
C SER A 357 20.67 -23.05 -48.86
N ASP A 358 21.80 -22.42 -48.52
CA ASP A 358 23.00 -22.44 -49.37
C ASP A 358 23.82 -23.73 -49.17
N THR A 359 23.69 -24.37 -48.00
CA THR A 359 24.49 -25.53 -47.61
C THR A 359 23.78 -26.87 -47.92
N TYR A 360 22.45 -26.92 -47.77
CA TYR A 360 21.62 -28.08 -48.09
C TYR A 360 20.44 -27.59 -48.94
N GLY A 361 20.54 -27.76 -50.26
CA GLY A 361 19.52 -27.29 -51.21
C GLY A 361 18.09 -27.66 -50.84
N GLU A 362 17.15 -26.83 -51.32
CA GLU A 362 15.71 -26.65 -51.02
C GLU A 362 14.86 -27.90 -50.66
N GLN A 363 15.30 -29.11 -51.02
CA GLN A 363 14.49 -30.34 -50.93
C GLN A 363 14.38 -30.98 -49.53
N GLN A 364 15.13 -30.52 -48.51
CA GLN A 364 14.99 -31.02 -47.13
C GLN A 364 14.29 -30.05 -46.16
N GLN A 365 14.07 -28.79 -46.55
CA GLN A 365 13.49 -27.78 -45.65
C GLN A 365 11.97 -27.97 -45.39
N GLU A 366 11.26 -28.67 -46.28
CA GLU A 366 9.83 -28.97 -46.09
C GLU A 366 9.56 -30.03 -45.01
N LYS A 367 10.53 -30.92 -44.70
CA LYS A 367 10.31 -32.03 -43.76
C LYS A 367 10.49 -31.66 -42.29
N ILE A 368 11.14 -30.54 -41.97
CA ILE A 368 11.34 -30.10 -40.58
C ILE A 368 10.25 -29.12 -40.14
N THR A 369 9.55 -28.49 -41.09
CA THR A 369 8.49 -27.49 -40.82
C THR A 369 7.08 -28.08 -40.74
N HIS A 370 6.89 -29.38 -41.00
CA HIS A 370 5.57 -30.05 -41.00
C HIS A 370 5.36 -31.11 -39.90
N SER A 371 6.23 -31.15 -38.88
CA SER A 371 5.99 -31.95 -37.67
C SER A 371 5.00 -31.22 -36.74
N LYS A 372 3.71 -31.24 -37.09
CA LYS A 372 2.65 -30.97 -36.13
C LYS A 372 2.67 -32.09 -35.08
N PRO A 373 2.69 -31.79 -33.76
CA PRO A 373 2.47 -32.81 -32.75
C PRO A 373 1.00 -33.24 -32.79
N ASP A 374 0.68 -34.22 -33.63
CA ASP A 374 -0.58 -34.95 -33.59
C ASP A 374 -0.53 -35.90 -32.40
N ASN A 375 -0.76 -35.36 -31.20
CA ASN A 375 -1.29 -36.03 -30.00
C ASN A 375 -1.37 -34.99 -28.89
N ALA A 376 -2.46 -34.22 -28.87
CA ALA A 376 -2.82 -33.43 -27.70
C ALA A 376 -3.10 -34.37 -26.52
N PHE A 377 -2.54 -34.03 -25.36
CA PHE A 377 -2.76 -34.70 -24.08
C PHE A 377 -4.27 -34.81 -23.81
N ALA A 378 -4.75 -36.02 -23.52
CA ALA A 378 -6.16 -36.29 -23.27
C ALA A 378 -6.68 -35.38 -22.15
N GLY A 379 -7.65 -34.51 -22.48
CA GLY A 379 -8.28 -33.59 -21.52
C GLY A 379 -8.46 -32.14 -21.99
N THR A 380 -7.99 -31.76 -23.19
CA THR A 380 -8.19 -30.39 -23.70
C THR A 380 -9.12 -30.36 -24.91
N SER A 381 -10.26 -29.69 -24.79
CA SER A 381 -11.15 -29.44 -25.92
C SER A 381 -10.62 -28.29 -26.78
N GLU A 382 -10.48 -28.55 -28.08
CA GLU A 382 -9.94 -27.63 -29.06
C GLU A 382 -10.97 -26.52 -29.34
N ARG A 383 -10.77 -25.32 -28.79
CA ARG A 383 -11.57 -24.13 -29.13
C ARG A 383 -10.67 -23.01 -29.62
N THR A 384 -10.63 -22.85 -30.94
CA THR A 384 -9.97 -21.75 -31.65
C THR A 384 -10.82 -20.48 -31.52
N GLY A 385 -10.46 -19.61 -30.58
CA GLY A 385 -11.03 -18.27 -30.42
C GLY A 385 -10.18 -17.40 -29.48
N PRO A 386 -10.27 -16.05 -29.56
CA PRO A 386 -9.47 -15.14 -28.73
C PRO A 386 -9.78 -15.33 -27.24
N ARG A 387 -8.74 -15.46 -26.40
CA ARG A 387 -8.85 -15.78 -24.97
C ARG A 387 -9.15 -14.51 -24.16
N ASP A 388 -10.42 -14.28 -23.82
CA ASP A 388 -10.87 -13.13 -23.03
C ASP A 388 -11.56 -13.52 -21.70
N ARG A 389 -11.19 -14.66 -21.11
CA ARG A 389 -11.69 -15.07 -19.78
C ARG A 389 -10.56 -15.55 -18.87
N PRO A 390 -10.59 -15.21 -17.56
CA PRO A 390 -9.67 -15.79 -16.59
C PRO A 390 -9.76 -17.31 -16.60
N VAL A 391 -8.63 -17.99 -16.37
CA VAL A 391 -8.50 -19.45 -16.36
C VAL A 391 -9.47 -20.04 -15.33
N GLU A 392 -10.48 -20.77 -15.82
CA GLU A 392 -11.36 -21.59 -14.99
C GLU A 392 -10.66 -22.93 -14.72
N PHE A 393 -10.46 -23.27 -13.44
CA PHE A 393 -9.96 -24.58 -13.04
C PHE A 393 -11.16 -25.51 -12.82
N GLU A 394 -11.26 -26.59 -13.58
CA GLU A 394 -12.09 -27.72 -13.17
C GLU A 394 -11.38 -28.42 -12.00
N ALA A 395 -12.06 -28.44 -10.84
CA ALA A 395 -11.59 -29.14 -9.66
C ALA A 395 -11.81 -30.64 -9.86
N ASP A 396 -10.81 -31.32 -10.40
CA ASP A 396 -10.74 -32.77 -10.31
C ASP A 396 -10.71 -33.19 -8.83
N ALA A 397 -11.41 -34.29 -8.53
CA ALA A 397 -11.53 -34.81 -7.18
C ALA A 397 -10.13 -35.00 -6.57
N ASP A 398 -9.91 -34.40 -5.40
CA ASP A 398 -8.64 -34.36 -4.67
C ASP A 398 -7.95 -35.75 -4.66
N PRO A 399 -6.84 -35.93 -5.41
CA PRO A 399 -6.16 -37.22 -5.53
C PRO A 399 -5.58 -37.72 -4.20
N PHE A 400 -5.44 -36.84 -3.21
CA PHE A 400 -4.85 -37.12 -1.92
C PHE A 400 -5.89 -37.18 -0.79
N GLY A 401 -7.18 -36.98 -1.08
CA GLY A 401 -8.27 -37.08 -0.09
C GLY A 401 -8.13 -36.11 1.10
N LEU A 402 -7.31 -35.07 0.96
CA LEU A 402 -7.07 -34.05 1.98
C LEU A 402 -8.34 -33.24 2.25
N ASP A 403 -9.17 -32.99 1.24
CA ASP A 403 -10.41 -32.25 1.40
C ASP A 403 -11.43 -33.03 2.25
N GLN A 404 -11.45 -34.36 2.14
CA GLN A 404 -12.22 -35.23 3.06
C GLN A 404 -11.64 -35.26 4.47
N PHE A 405 -10.31 -35.19 4.60
CA PHE A 405 -9.64 -35.09 5.89
C PHE A 405 -9.95 -33.77 6.60
N TRP A 406 -9.85 -32.63 5.90
CA TRP A 406 -10.15 -31.31 6.44
C TRP A 406 -11.64 -31.15 6.79
N THR A 407 -12.54 -31.70 5.98
CA THR A 407 -13.97 -31.73 6.33
C THR A 407 -14.25 -32.64 7.53
N GLY A 408 -13.56 -33.78 7.67
CA GLY A 408 -13.63 -34.63 8.85
C GLY A 408 -13.13 -33.95 10.12
N VAL A 409 -12.00 -33.25 10.06
CA VAL A 409 -11.44 -32.46 11.18
C VAL A 409 -12.40 -31.33 11.54
N LYS A 410 -12.96 -30.64 10.56
CA LYS A 410 -13.89 -29.53 10.78
C LYS A 410 -15.23 -29.99 11.36
N ASN A 411 -15.72 -31.17 10.95
CA ASN A 411 -16.91 -31.78 11.53
C ASN A 411 -16.67 -32.33 12.95
N ASN A 412 -15.46 -32.81 13.25
CA ASN A 412 -15.08 -33.16 14.63
C ASN A 412 -14.94 -31.92 15.52
N MET A 413 -14.33 -30.84 15.03
CA MET A 413 -14.27 -29.57 15.76
C MET A 413 -15.67 -28.95 15.97
N ALA A 414 -16.59 -29.08 15.01
CA ALA A 414 -17.97 -28.63 15.16
C ALA A 414 -18.81 -29.49 16.12
N ASN A 415 -18.40 -30.73 16.40
CA ASN A 415 -19.04 -31.60 17.40
C ASN A 415 -18.45 -31.42 18.81
N ASP A 416 -17.27 -30.82 18.94
CA ASP A 416 -16.66 -30.51 20.24
C ASP A 416 -17.11 -29.15 20.84
N ASP A 417 -17.86 -28.35 20.08
CA ASP A 417 -18.39 -27.03 20.49
C ASP A 417 -19.90 -27.03 20.85
N ASN A 418 -20.49 -28.19 21.22
CA ASN A 418 -21.85 -28.25 21.79
C ASN A 418 -21.94 -29.01 23.12
#